data_AF-A0A3B8V6S4-F1
#
_entry.id   AF-A0A3B8V6S4-F1
#
_cell.length_a   1.000
_cell.length_b   1.000
_cell.length_c   1.000
_cell.angle_alpha   90.00
_cell.angle_beta   90.00
_cell.angle_gamma   90.00
#
_symmetry.space_group_name_H-M   'P 1'
#
loop_
_entity.id
_entity.type
_entity.pdbx_description
1 polymer ?
#
loop_
_entity_poly.entity_id
_entity_poly.type
_entity_poly.pdbx_seq_one_letter_code
_entity_poly.pdbx_strand_id
1 'polypeptide(L)'
;AIDRWEAAGRGLPETVDDLDAEDRLVTGMLLRTPVRAGRNSAAILQSAFDRLRRDPSITVASPATQVDRLFGIVASLEAVFIALGIGILVSGAISVTLVLWNSMELRRRQIAVLRVLGCTRGRVLGLVLTESAMIGVVGAVLGVGFAFAGARVAAEVLASRTGVVILPTIDADSSILIVAGTVVLAAFAGVAPAVRAYRTPVAEHLRPLD
;
A
#
# COMPACT_ATOMS: atom_id res chain seq x y z
N ALA A 1 39.91 12.94 -25.54
CA ALA A 1 39.36 13.69 -26.68
C ALA A 1 40.22 14.92 -26.81
N ILE A 2 40.83 15.12 -27.97
CA ILE A 2 41.73 16.26 -28.23
C ILE A 2 40.87 17.52 -28.13
N ASP A 3 41.31 18.47 -27.30
CA ASP A 3 40.58 19.69 -27.02
C ASP A 3 40.55 20.56 -28.29
N ARG A 4 39.35 20.85 -28.78
CA ARG A 4 39.15 21.56 -30.06
C ARG A 4 39.70 22.99 -30.01
N TRP A 5 39.84 23.53 -28.79
CA TRP A 5 40.36 24.86 -28.49
C TRP A 5 41.88 24.94 -28.63
N GLU A 6 42.62 23.93 -28.13
CA GLU A 6 44.07 23.85 -28.29
C GLU A 6 44.48 23.68 -29.77
N ALA A 7 43.70 22.91 -30.54
CA ALA A 7 43.94 22.74 -31.97
C ALA A 7 43.67 24.01 -32.80
N ALA A 8 42.86 24.94 -32.29
CA ALA A 8 42.51 26.20 -32.93
C ALA A 8 43.38 27.38 -32.46
N GLY A 9 44.32 27.16 -31.54
CA GLY A 9 45.20 28.20 -30.99
C GLY A 9 44.47 29.30 -30.21
N ARG A 10 43.22 29.05 -29.78
CA ARG A 10 42.43 30.00 -28.98
C ARG A 10 42.66 29.71 -27.50
N GLY A 11 42.86 30.76 -26.69
CA GLY A 11 42.85 30.64 -25.24
C GLY A 11 41.50 30.13 -24.75
N LEU A 12 41.49 29.44 -23.60
CA LEU A 12 40.23 29.03 -22.97
C LEU A 12 39.43 30.30 -22.61
N PRO A 13 38.14 30.39 -22.93
CA PRO A 13 37.32 31.52 -22.54
C PRO A 13 37.23 31.56 -21.01
N GLU A 14 37.69 32.67 -20.41
CA GLU A 14 37.71 32.85 -18.96
C GLU A 14 36.50 33.65 -18.48
N THR A 15 35.86 34.42 -19.36
CA THR A 15 34.70 35.27 -19.04
C THR A 15 33.53 35.09 -20.01
N VAL A 16 32.31 35.46 -19.57
CA VAL A 16 31.06 35.27 -20.33
C VAL A 16 31.03 36.09 -21.63
N ASP A 17 31.81 37.16 -21.70
CA ASP A 17 31.94 38.02 -22.88
C ASP A 17 32.86 37.43 -23.95
N ASP A 18 33.65 36.39 -23.61
CA ASP A 18 34.52 35.66 -24.55
C ASP A 18 33.77 34.56 -25.32
N LEU A 19 32.47 34.36 -25.04
CA LEU A 19 31.65 33.29 -25.62
C LEU A 19 31.03 33.70 -26.96
N ASP A 20 31.31 32.92 -28.01
CA ASP A 20 30.72 33.11 -29.34
C ASP A 20 29.22 32.73 -29.35
N ALA A 21 28.49 33.20 -30.36
CA ALA A 21 27.06 32.90 -30.52
C ALA A 21 26.76 31.38 -30.64
N GLU A 22 27.75 30.59 -31.09
CA GLU A 22 27.68 29.13 -31.19
C GLU A 22 27.83 28.45 -29.82
N ASP A 23 28.65 29.00 -28.91
CA ASP A 23 28.82 28.49 -27.54
C ASP A 23 27.56 28.73 -26.67
N ARG A 24 26.83 29.80 -26.97
CA ARG A 24 25.53 30.13 -26.34
C ARG A 24 24.39 29.16 -26.70
N LEU A 25 24.61 28.26 -27.66
CA LEU A 25 23.65 27.21 -28.04
C LEU A 25 23.81 25.91 -27.22
N VAL A 26 24.81 25.83 -26.35
CA VAL A 26 25.03 24.62 -25.53
C VAL A 26 24.00 24.56 -24.39
N THR A 27 22.92 23.80 -24.64
CA THR A 27 21.79 23.64 -23.70
C THR A 27 22.13 22.74 -22.50
N GLY A 28 23.25 22.01 -22.51
CA GLY A 28 23.68 21.20 -21.36
C GLY A 28 25.07 20.56 -21.50
N MET A 29 25.76 20.42 -20.37
CA MET A 29 27.08 19.78 -20.28
C MET A 29 27.02 18.62 -19.27
N LEU A 30 27.47 17.42 -19.69
CA LEU A 30 27.55 16.25 -18.80
C LEU A 30 28.83 16.32 -17.98
N LEU A 31 28.69 16.66 -16.70
CA LEU A 31 29.78 16.69 -15.73
C LEU A 31 29.86 15.36 -14.98
N ARG A 32 30.95 14.61 -15.19
CA ARG A 32 31.28 13.45 -14.36
C ARG A 32 31.92 13.93 -13.07
N THR A 33 31.17 13.90 -11.98
CA THR A 33 31.74 14.17 -10.65
C THR A 33 32.63 13.00 -10.23
N PRO A 34 33.87 13.25 -9.76
CA PRO A 34 34.74 12.19 -9.27
C PRO A 34 34.22 11.68 -7.93
N VAL A 35 33.37 10.66 -7.96
CA VAL A 35 32.88 9.98 -6.76
C VAL A 35 33.69 8.70 -6.57
N ARG A 36 34.27 8.51 -5.37
CA ARG A 36 34.94 7.25 -5.01
C ARG A 36 33.87 6.16 -4.85
N ALA A 37 34.09 4.99 -5.45
CA ALA A 37 33.12 3.89 -5.42
C ALA A 37 32.65 3.61 -3.98
N GLY A 38 31.33 3.67 -3.75
CA GLY A 38 30.71 3.42 -2.44
C GLY A 38 30.27 4.65 -1.63
N ARG A 39 30.43 5.89 -2.12
CA ARG A 39 29.81 7.09 -1.49
C ARG A 39 28.64 7.63 -2.31
N ASN A 40 27.57 8.04 -1.61
CA ASN A 40 26.37 8.62 -2.23
C ASN A 40 26.69 9.91 -3.00
N SER A 41 26.54 9.85 -4.32
CA SER A 41 26.73 10.97 -5.26
C SER A 41 25.80 12.15 -4.99
N ALA A 42 24.62 11.88 -4.41
CA ALA A 42 23.55 12.86 -4.20
C ALA A 42 23.93 14.01 -3.24
N ALA A 43 24.66 13.72 -2.15
CA ALA A 43 25.04 14.74 -1.16
C ALA A 43 26.11 15.70 -1.69
N ILE A 44 27.06 15.19 -2.47
CA ILE A 44 28.11 16.01 -3.10
C ILE A 44 27.50 16.89 -4.19
N LEU A 45 26.57 16.34 -4.99
CA LEU A 45 25.86 17.10 -6.01
C LEU A 45 25.04 18.25 -5.43
N GLN A 46 24.31 18.05 -4.32
CA GLN A 46 23.59 19.15 -3.66
C GLN A 46 24.53 20.27 -3.21
N SER A 47 25.64 19.94 -2.53
CA SER A 47 26.61 20.95 -2.10
C SER A 47 27.30 21.68 -3.26
N ALA A 48 27.47 21.01 -4.41
CA ALA A 48 28.00 21.61 -5.62
C ALA A 48 26.96 22.53 -6.28
N PHE A 49 25.70 22.11 -6.37
CA PHE A 49 24.61 22.94 -6.87
C PHE A 49 24.37 24.19 -6.02
N ASP A 50 24.47 24.08 -4.70
CA ASP A 50 24.36 25.23 -3.79
C ASP A 50 25.51 26.23 -3.96
N ARG A 51 26.72 25.76 -4.32
CA ARG A 51 27.84 26.63 -4.67
C ARG A 51 27.61 27.32 -6.01
N LEU A 52 27.15 26.59 -7.03
CA LEU A 52 26.85 27.17 -8.34
C LEU A 52 25.67 28.16 -8.28
N ARG A 53 24.68 27.93 -7.42
CA ARG A 53 23.53 28.83 -7.25
C ARG A 53 23.89 30.17 -6.58
N ARG A 54 25.06 30.30 -5.96
CA ARG A 54 25.56 31.59 -5.45
C ARG A 54 26.10 32.50 -6.56
N ASP A 55 26.39 31.95 -7.73
CA ASP A 55 26.78 32.75 -8.88
C ASP A 55 25.53 33.26 -9.61
N PRO A 56 25.27 34.58 -9.66
CA PRO A 56 24.08 35.14 -10.30
C PRO A 56 24.06 34.96 -11.83
N SER A 57 25.17 34.53 -12.44
CA SER A 57 25.24 34.25 -13.88
C SER A 57 24.71 32.86 -14.27
N ILE A 58 24.51 31.94 -13.31
CA ILE A 58 24.14 30.54 -13.57
C ILE A 58 22.79 30.19 -12.94
N THR A 59 21.80 29.86 -13.78
CA THR A 59 20.51 29.33 -13.29
C THR A 59 20.59 27.82 -13.10
N VAL A 60 20.71 27.39 -11.85
CA VAL A 60 20.70 25.96 -11.49
C VAL A 60 19.29 25.52 -11.10
N ALA A 61 18.64 24.77 -11.99
CA ALA A 61 17.43 24.02 -11.69
C ALA A 61 17.80 22.57 -11.29
N SER A 62 17.23 22.07 -10.20
CA SER A 62 17.35 20.67 -9.78
C SER A 62 15.97 20.00 -9.86
N PRO A 63 15.61 19.41 -11.01
CA PRO A 63 14.33 18.73 -11.18
C PRO A 63 14.14 17.58 -10.18
N ALA A 64 15.23 16.96 -9.73
CA ALA A 64 15.20 15.87 -8.75
C ALA A 64 14.44 16.26 -7.47
N THR A 65 14.69 17.45 -6.92
CA THR A 65 13.99 17.90 -5.70
C THR A 65 12.49 18.16 -5.91
N GLN A 66 12.06 18.50 -7.11
CA GLN A 66 10.64 18.69 -7.42
C GLN A 66 9.94 17.34 -7.59
N VAL A 67 10.61 16.40 -8.25
CA VAL A 67 10.14 15.02 -8.40
C VAL A 67 10.06 14.32 -7.04
N ASP A 68 11.05 14.50 -6.16
CA ASP A 68 11.05 13.94 -4.80
C ASP A 68 9.90 14.50 -3.96
N ARG A 69 9.59 15.80 -4.09
CA ARG A 69 8.41 16.40 -3.40
C ARG A 69 7.11 15.79 -3.89
N LEU A 70 6.97 15.57 -5.20
CA LEU A 70 5.79 14.93 -5.78
C LEU A 70 5.63 13.49 -5.25
N PHE A 71 6.70 12.70 -5.26
CA PHE A 71 6.69 11.35 -4.70
C PHE A 71 6.42 11.34 -3.19
N GLY A 72 6.90 12.33 -2.44
CA GLY A 72 6.60 12.48 -1.01
C GLY A 72 5.11 12.72 -0.73
N ILE A 73 4.42 13.49 -1.59
CA ILE A 73 2.96 13.69 -1.48
C ILE A 73 2.23 12.37 -1.76
N VAL A 74 2.60 11.66 -2.83
CA VAL A 74 1.98 10.38 -3.20
C VAL A 74 2.19 9.34 -2.09
N ALA A 75 3.40 9.21 -1.55
CA ALA A 75 3.70 8.28 -0.46
C ALA A 75 2.92 8.59 0.82
N SER A 76 2.71 9.87 1.13
CA SER A 76 1.89 10.28 2.28
C SER A 76 0.43 9.90 2.10
N LEU A 77 -0.13 10.05 0.89
CA LEU A 77 -1.50 9.64 0.58
C LEU A 77 -1.65 8.11 0.63
N GLU A 78 -0.68 7.38 0.10
CA GLU A 78 -0.64 5.91 0.16
C GLU A 78 -0.68 5.42 1.60
N ALA A 79 0.12 6.01 2.50
CA ALA A 79 0.11 5.65 3.92
C ALA A 79 -1.26 5.86 4.58
N VAL A 80 -1.96 6.96 4.25
CA VAL A 80 -3.31 7.22 4.76
C VAL A 80 -4.31 6.20 4.24
N PHE A 81 -4.27 5.84 2.96
CA PHE A 81 -5.14 4.81 2.40
C PHE A 81 -4.89 3.42 2.99
N ILE A 82 -3.63 3.05 3.23
CA ILE A 82 -3.28 1.81 3.91
C ILE A 82 -3.83 1.81 5.35
N ALA A 83 -3.66 2.91 6.08
CA ALA A 83 -4.20 3.03 7.44
C ALA A 83 -5.73 2.91 7.48
N LEU A 84 -6.43 3.56 6.54
CA LEU A 84 -7.88 3.42 6.38
C LEU A 84 -8.28 1.97 6.05
N GLY A 85 -7.55 1.31 5.14
CA GLY A 85 -7.77 -0.09 4.79
C GLY A 85 -7.65 -1.02 5.99
N ILE A 86 -6.60 -0.85 6.80
CA ILE A 86 -6.42 -1.60 8.05
C ILE A 86 -7.58 -1.33 9.02
N GLY A 87 -7.98 -0.06 9.19
CA GLY A 87 -9.11 0.31 10.05
C GLY A 87 -10.42 -0.36 9.63
N ILE A 88 -10.70 -0.42 8.33
CA ILE A 88 -11.88 -1.09 7.77
C ILE A 88 -11.80 -2.62 7.99
N LEU A 89 -10.63 -3.23 7.77
CA LEU A 89 -10.40 -4.65 8.04
C LEU A 89 -10.68 -5.01 9.52
N VAL A 90 -10.16 -4.20 10.45
CA VAL A 90 -10.39 -4.38 11.90
C VAL A 90 -11.87 -4.21 12.24
N SER A 91 -12.53 -3.18 11.72
CA SER A 91 -13.97 -2.95 11.91
C SER A 91 -14.81 -4.12 11.40
N GLY A 92 -14.46 -4.67 10.23
CA GLY A 92 -15.07 -5.86 9.66
C GLY A 92 -14.88 -7.10 10.55
N ALA A 93 -13.69 -7.32 11.08
CA ALA A 93 -13.42 -8.42 12.01
C ALA A 93 -14.26 -8.33 13.29
N ILE A 94 -14.42 -7.12 13.83
CA ILE A 94 -15.30 -6.86 15.00
C ILE A 94 -16.76 -7.18 14.64
N SER A 95 -17.22 -6.76 13.46
CA SER A 95 -18.58 -7.03 12.99
C SER A 95 -18.85 -8.52 12.83
N VAL A 96 -17.93 -9.28 12.23
CA VAL A 96 -18.03 -10.74 12.12
C VAL A 96 -18.09 -11.39 13.51
N THR A 97 -17.23 -10.95 14.43
CA THR A 97 -17.23 -11.43 15.81
C THR A 97 -18.59 -11.23 16.48
N LEU A 98 -19.18 -10.03 16.34
CA LEU A 98 -20.46 -9.68 16.94
C LEU A 98 -21.62 -10.49 16.36
N VAL A 99 -21.64 -10.66 15.04
CA VAL A 99 -22.67 -11.45 14.34
C VAL A 99 -22.60 -12.93 14.77
N LEU A 100 -21.41 -13.50 14.79
CA LEU A 100 -21.21 -14.89 15.23
C LEU A 100 -21.59 -15.06 16.70
N TRP A 101 -21.26 -14.10 17.55
CA TRP A 101 -21.66 -14.13 18.95
C TRP A 101 -23.19 -14.19 19.09
N ASN A 102 -23.91 -13.30 18.40
CA ASN A 102 -25.36 -13.27 18.44
C ASN A 102 -25.97 -14.57 17.88
N SER A 103 -25.45 -15.05 16.75
CA SER A 103 -25.86 -16.34 16.14
C SER A 103 -25.72 -17.51 17.14
N MET A 104 -24.65 -17.52 17.93
CA MET A 104 -24.39 -18.55 18.93
C MET A 104 -25.41 -18.54 20.07
N GLU A 105 -25.81 -17.35 20.52
CA GLU A 105 -26.82 -17.20 21.58
C GLU A 105 -28.19 -17.68 21.09
N LEU A 106 -28.57 -17.30 19.86
CA LEU A 106 -29.82 -17.74 19.24
C LEU A 106 -29.88 -19.27 19.02
N ARG A 107 -28.73 -19.90 18.73
CA ARG A 107 -28.63 -21.35 18.46
C ARG A 107 -28.24 -22.17 19.69
N ARG A 108 -28.16 -21.56 20.88
CA ARG A 108 -27.68 -22.20 22.11
C ARG A 108 -28.41 -23.50 22.45
N ARG A 109 -29.73 -23.54 22.26
CA ARG A 109 -30.54 -24.77 22.48
C ARG A 109 -30.19 -25.88 21.49
N GLN A 110 -29.96 -25.55 20.21
CA GLN A 110 -29.56 -26.53 19.19
C GLN A 110 -28.18 -27.12 19.51
N ILE A 111 -27.24 -26.29 19.96
CA ILE A 111 -25.90 -26.71 20.39
C ILE A 111 -25.99 -27.63 21.61
N ALA A 112 -26.86 -27.33 22.57
CA ALA A 112 -27.11 -28.20 23.72
C ALA A 112 -27.63 -29.58 23.30
N VAL A 113 -28.60 -29.64 22.38
CA VAL A 113 -29.13 -30.91 21.83
C VAL A 113 -28.05 -31.70 21.09
N LEU A 114 -27.25 -31.05 20.23
CA LEU A 114 -26.13 -31.70 19.53
C LEU A 114 -25.10 -32.29 20.50
N ARG A 115 -24.85 -31.63 21.63
CA ARG A 115 -23.93 -32.14 22.67
C ARG A 115 -24.51 -33.35 23.41
N VAL A 116 -25.82 -33.41 23.63
CA VAL A 116 -26.49 -34.59 24.19
C VAL A 116 -26.40 -35.79 23.23
N LEU A 117 -26.44 -35.53 21.92
CA LEU A 117 -26.25 -36.55 20.88
C LEU A 117 -24.78 -36.98 20.66
N GLY A 118 -23.85 -36.54 21.52
CA GLY A 118 -22.45 -36.95 21.49
C GLY A 118 -21.52 -36.07 20.66
N CYS A 119 -21.95 -34.88 20.21
CA CYS A 119 -21.06 -33.93 19.55
C CYS A 119 -20.01 -33.38 20.53
N THR A 120 -18.72 -33.53 20.20
CA THR A 120 -17.62 -33.05 21.03
C THR A 120 -17.47 -31.54 20.94
N ARG A 121 -16.94 -30.90 21.98
CA ARG A 121 -16.75 -29.44 22.02
C ARG A 121 -15.83 -28.93 20.89
N GLY A 122 -14.88 -29.75 20.45
CA GLY A 122 -13.99 -29.43 19.33
C GLY A 122 -14.70 -29.36 17.97
N ARG A 123 -15.75 -30.16 17.76
CA ARG A 123 -16.55 -30.10 16.52
C ARG A 123 -17.34 -28.80 16.43
N VAL A 124 -17.90 -28.33 17.55
CA VAL A 124 -18.59 -27.02 17.60
C VAL A 124 -17.60 -25.89 17.30
N LEU A 125 -16.40 -25.94 17.88
CA LEU A 125 -15.36 -24.95 17.61
C LEU A 125 -14.92 -24.97 16.13
N GLY A 126 -14.69 -26.16 15.56
CA GLY A 126 -14.36 -26.30 14.14
C GLY A 126 -15.44 -25.73 13.23
N LEU A 127 -16.73 -25.97 13.54
CA LEU A 127 -17.85 -25.42 12.79
C LEU A 127 -17.84 -23.88 12.76
N VAL A 128 -17.67 -23.23 13.91
CA VAL A 128 -17.65 -21.76 14.00
C VAL A 128 -16.45 -21.17 13.27
N LEU A 129 -15.27 -21.80 13.38
CA LEU A 129 -14.08 -21.37 12.64
C LEU A 129 -14.25 -21.54 11.13
N THR A 130 -14.89 -22.62 10.68
CA THR A 130 -15.18 -22.81 9.25
C THR A 130 -16.21 -21.80 8.75
N GLU A 131 -17.22 -21.46 9.54
CA GLU A 131 -18.22 -20.44 9.20
C GLU A 131 -17.55 -19.07 9.04
N SER A 132 -16.71 -18.68 10.00
CA SER A 132 -16.00 -17.40 9.94
C SER A 132 -14.96 -17.34 8.81
N ALA A 133 -14.25 -18.44 8.55
CA ALA A 133 -13.34 -18.53 7.41
C ALA A 133 -14.08 -18.42 6.07
N MET A 134 -15.24 -19.07 5.92
CA MET A 134 -16.06 -18.98 4.70
C MET A 134 -16.60 -17.56 4.49
N ILE A 135 -17.02 -16.87 5.55
CA ILE A 135 -17.39 -15.45 5.49
C ILE A 135 -16.18 -14.61 5.00
N GLY A 136 -14.99 -14.89 5.53
CA GLY A 136 -13.75 -14.25 5.09
C GLY A 136 -13.43 -14.48 3.61
N VAL A 137 -13.59 -15.71 3.11
CA VAL A 137 -13.35 -16.04 1.70
C VAL A 137 -14.32 -15.30 0.79
N VAL A 138 -15.62 -15.35 1.09
CA VAL A 138 -16.64 -14.65 0.30
C VAL A 138 -16.40 -13.14 0.31
N GLY A 139 -16.12 -12.58 1.48
CA GLY A 139 -15.80 -11.16 1.64
C GLY A 139 -14.56 -10.75 0.85
N ALA A 140 -13.50 -11.57 0.87
CA ALA A 140 -12.26 -11.30 0.15
C ALA A 140 -12.45 -11.37 -1.37
N VAL A 141 -13.17 -12.37 -1.89
CA VAL A 141 -13.48 -12.49 -3.33
C VAL A 141 -14.29 -11.28 -3.81
N LEU A 142 -15.34 -10.90 -3.06
CA LEU A 142 -16.14 -9.72 -3.38
C LEU A 142 -15.32 -8.44 -3.28
N GLY A 143 -14.46 -8.33 -2.26
CA GLY A 143 -13.57 -7.19 -2.05
C GLY A 143 -12.61 -6.97 -3.23
N VAL A 144 -11.98 -8.05 -3.73
CA VAL A 144 -11.12 -7.98 -4.93
C VAL A 144 -11.93 -7.55 -6.16
N GLY A 145 -13.14 -8.10 -6.33
CA GLY A 145 -14.05 -7.69 -7.41
C GLY A 145 -14.39 -6.20 -7.36
N PHE A 146 -14.73 -5.68 -6.17
CA PHE A 146 -15.00 -4.25 -5.98
C PHE A 146 -13.76 -3.38 -6.17
N ALA A 147 -12.58 -3.84 -5.73
CA ALA A 147 -11.33 -3.12 -5.94
C ALA A 147 -11.03 -2.97 -7.44
N PHE A 148 -11.19 -4.04 -8.23
CA PHE A 148 -10.98 -3.99 -9.67
C PHE A 148 -11.99 -3.10 -10.39
N ALA A 149 -13.28 -3.24 -10.07
CA ALA A 149 -14.33 -2.40 -10.65
C ALA A 149 -14.14 -0.92 -10.27
N GLY A 150 -13.84 -0.64 -9.01
CA GLY A 150 -13.56 0.71 -8.52
C GLY A 150 -12.34 1.34 -9.19
N ALA A 151 -11.25 0.57 -9.36
CA ALA A 151 -10.05 1.04 -10.04
C ALA A 151 -10.30 1.35 -11.52
N ARG A 152 -11.09 0.53 -12.23
CA ARG A 152 -11.51 0.78 -13.61
C ARG A 152 -12.31 2.07 -13.73
N VAL A 153 -13.32 2.25 -12.88
CA VAL A 153 -14.15 3.47 -12.86
C VAL A 153 -13.32 4.70 -12.53
N ALA A 154 -12.45 4.62 -11.52
CA ALA A 154 -11.57 5.72 -11.15
C ALA A 154 -10.62 6.12 -12.29
N ALA A 155 -10.04 5.13 -12.99
CA ALA A 155 -9.19 5.37 -14.14
C ALA A 155 -9.94 6.07 -15.30
N GLU A 156 -11.17 5.66 -15.58
CA GLU A 156 -12.01 6.28 -16.63
C GLU A 156 -12.40 7.72 -16.29
N VAL A 157 -12.78 7.98 -15.03
CA VAL A 157 -13.06 9.33 -14.53
C VAL A 157 -11.81 10.21 -14.60
N LEU A 158 -10.65 9.67 -14.28
CA LEU A 158 -9.40 10.43 -14.35
C LEU A 158 -9.00 10.74 -15.80
N ALA A 159 -9.13 9.76 -16.70
CA ALA A 159 -8.85 9.93 -18.11
C ALA A 159 -9.76 10.99 -18.75
N SER A 160 -11.05 11.00 -18.42
CA SER A 160 -11.99 12.01 -18.95
C SER A 160 -11.72 13.43 -18.45
N ARG A 161 -11.19 13.59 -17.22
CA ARG A 161 -10.92 14.92 -16.64
C ARG A 161 -9.53 15.48 -16.93
N THR A 162 -8.53 14.62 -17.02
CA THR A 162 -7.11 15.03 -17.08
C THR A 162 -6.42 14.59 -18.38
N GLY A 163 -7.06 13.75 -19.19
CA GLY A 163 -6.45 13.13 -20.37
C GLY A 163 -5.41 12.06 -20.05
N VAL A 164 -5.13 11.80 -18.76
CA VAL A 164 -4.14 10.80 -18.32
C VAL A 164 -4.78 9.42 -18.30
N VAL A 165 -4.32 8.54 -19.20
CA VAL A 165 -4.74 7.14 -19.23
C VAL A 165 -3.86 6.33 -18.28
N ILE A 166 -4.43 5.90 -17.16
CA ILE A 166 -3.80 4.98 -16.22
C ILE A 166 -4.41 3.61 -16.43
N LEU A 167 -3.58 2.59 -16.65
CA LEU A 167 -4.02 1.20 -16.64
C LEU A 167 -3.90 0.68 -15.21
N PRO A 168 -5.02 0.50 -14.47
CA PRO A 168 -4.94 -0.01 -13.12
C PRO A 168 -4.39 -1.43 -13.15
N THR A 169 -3.19 -1.60 -12.61
CA THR A 169 -2.56 -2.91 -12.45
C THR A 169 -2.79 -3.36 -11.02
N ILE A 170 -3.41 -4.53 -10.88
CA ILE A 170 -3.54 -5.21 -9.60
C ILE A 170 -2.52 -6.33 -9.62
N ASP A 171 -1.52 -6.23 -8.77
CA ASP A 171 -0.52 -7.27 -8.64
C ASP A 171 -1.14 -8.53 -8.01
N ALA A 172 -0.92 -9.67 -8.65
CA ALA A 172 -1.54 -10.93 -8.26
C ALA A 172 -0.99 -11.42 -6.91
N ASP A 173 0.32 -11.27 -6.69
CA ASP A 173 0.99 -11.72 -5.47
C ASP A 173 0.48 -10.94 -4.26
N SER A 174 0.43 -9.62 -4.39
CA SER A 174 -0.11 -8.72 -3.36
C SER A 174 -1.58 -9.02 -3.04
N SER A 175 -2.38 -9.34 -4.06
CA SER A 175 -3.80 -9.68 -3.89
C SER A 175 -3.98 -11.00 -3.14
N ILE A 176 -3.19 -12.02 -3.46
CA ILE A 176 -3.22 -13.32 -2.76
C ILE A 176 -2.86 -13.12 -1.29
N LEU A 177 -1.85 -12.31 -0.98
CA LEU A 177 -1.45 -12.01 0.39
C LEU A 177 -2.59 -11.33 1.18
N ILE A 178 -3.27 -10.34 0.59
CA ILE A 178 -4.38 -9.63 1.23
C ILE A 178 -5.57 -10.57 1.44
N VAL A 179 -5.90 -11.39 0.45
CA VAL A 179 -6.99 -12.39 0.56
C VAL A 179 -6.67 -13.38 1.69
N ALA A 180 -5.47 -13.95 1.70
CA ALA A 180 -5.04 -14.85 2.76
C ALA A 180 -5.07 -14.19 4.14
N GLY A 181 -4.56 -12.96 4.25
CA GLY A 181 -4.61 -12.16 5.48
C GLY A 181 -6.04 -11.90 5.96
N THR A 182 -6.97 -11.60 5.05
CA THR A 182 -8.38 -11.35 5.36
C THR A 182 -9.08 -12.62 5.86
N VAL A 183 -8.84 -13.76 5.22
CA VAL A 183 -9.40 -15.07 5.64
C VAL A 183 -8.87 -15.45 7.01
N VAL A 184 -7.57 -15.27 7.25
CA VAL A 184 -6.94 -15.52 8.55
C VAL A 184 -7.53 -14.60 9.61
N LEU A 185 -7.70 -13.31 9.32
CA LEU A 185 -8.30 -12.35 10.24
C LEU A 185 -9.76 -12.72 10.57
N ALA A 186 -10.55 -13.14 9.58
CA ALA A 186 -11.92 -13.60 9.79
C ALA A 186 -11.99 -14.91 10.61
N ALA A 187 -11.05 -15.82 10.40
CA ALA A 187 -10.89 -17.01 11.24
C ALA A 187 -10.60 -16.63 12.70
N PHE A 188 -9.66 -15.70 12.93
CA PHE A 188 -9.33 -15.19 14.26
C PHE A 188 -10.51 -14.48 14.94
N ALA A 189 -11.31 -13.72 14.19
CA ALA A 189 -12.54 -13.11 14.69
C ALA A 189 -13.54 -14.14 15.23
N GLY A 190 -13.59 -15.35 14.63
CA GLY A 190 -14.42 -16.46 15.07
C GLY A 190 -13.94 -17.16 16.35
N VAL A 191 -12.68 -16.97 16.76
CA VAL A 191 -12.10 -17.68 17.93
C VAL A 191 -12.80 -17.29 19.23
N ALA A 192 -13.04 -16.00 19.46
CA ALA A 192 -13.68 -15.51 20.69
C ALA A 192 -15.09 -16.10 20.91
N PRO A 193 -16.03 -16.04 19.95
CA PRO A 193 -17.34 -16.67 20.11
C PRO A 193 -17.26 -18.20 20.16
N ALA A 194 -16.33 -18.83 19.41
CA ALA A 194 -16.14 -20.28 19.44
C ALA A 194 -15.70 -20.80 20.83
N VAL A 195 -14.75 -20.11 21.47
CA VAL A 195 -14.31 -20.44 22.84
C VAL A 195 -15.43 -20.23 23.84
N ARG A 196 -16.29 -19.23 23.63
CA ARG A 196 -17.46 -19.03 24.50
C ARG A 196 -18.46 -20.17 24.37
N ALA A 197 -18.79 -20.59 23.15
CA ALA A 197 -19.64 -21.75 22.87
C ALA A 197 -19.09 -23.05 23.49
N TYR A 198 -17.77 -23.22 23.48
CA TYR A 198 -17.08 -24.33 24.14
C TYR A 198 -17.34 -24.38 25.66
N ARG A 199 -17.41 -23.21 26.32
CA ARG A 199 -17.53 -23.08 27.79
C ARG A 199 -18.97 -23.11 28.31
N THR A 200 -19.98 -23.01 27.44
CA THR A 200 -21.38 -22.93 27.88
C THR A 200 -21.85 -24.24 28.54
N PRO A 201 -22.34 -24.22 29.80
CA PRO A 201 -22.87 -25.41 30.47
C PRO A 201 -24.19 -25.87 29.85
N VAL A 202 -24.26 -27.16 29.50
CA VAL A 202 -25.44 -27.79 28.84
C VAL A 202 -26.61 -27.95 29.81
N ALA A 203 -26.31 -28.21 31.09
CA ALA A 203 -27.30 -28.56 32.11
C ALA A 203 -28.26 -27.39 32.48
N GLU A 204 -27.81 -26.15 32.33
CA GLU A 204 -28.59 -24.97 32.72
C GLU A 204 -29.63 -24.57 31.66
N HIS A 205 -29.48 -25.04 30.41
CA HIS A 205 -30.29 -24.62 29.26
C HIS A 205 -31.37 -25.64 28.84
N LEU A 206 -31.47 -26.75 29.58
CA LEU A 206 -32.48 -27.80 29.38
C LEU A 206 -33.54 -27.79 30.50
N ARG A 207 -33.47 -26.86 31.45
CA ARG A 207 -34.54 -26.68 32.42
C ARG A 207 -35.77 -26.08 31.71
N PRO A 208 -36.97 -26.66 31.90
CA PRO A 208 -38.20 -26.05 31.42
C PRO A 208 -38.31 -24.63 32.00
N LEU A 209 -38.70 -23.67 31.16
CA LEU A 209 -39.14 -22.37 31.63
C LEU A 209 -40.53 -22.60 32.25
N ASP A 210 -40.64 -22.43 33.56
CA ASP A 210 -41.94 -22.22 34.22
C ASP A 210 -42.51 -20.84 33.82
#